data_AF-A0A7S1VMV5-F1
#
_entry.id   AF-A0A7S1VMV5-F1
#
_cell.length_a   1.000
_cell.length_b   1.000
_cell.length_c   1.000
_cell.angle_alpha   90.00
_cell.angle_beta   90.00
_cell.angle_gamma   90.00
#
_symmetry.space_group_name_H-M   'P 1'
#
loop_
_entity.id
_entity.type
_entity.pdbx_description
1 polymer ?
#
loop_
_entity_poly.entity_id
_entity_poly.type
_entity_poly.pdbx_seq_one_letter_code
_entity_poly.pdbx_strand_id
1 'polypeptide(L)'
;MAENDEEFSAYLEKKLTELGLDFETYGSYVMGLVDGEEEEGEEEEQEEVWELLRASSETHSDDDKVWEQFQKEVKEYVVKRKAKEEAAQQHAKEEAFEKQKQQLAQDIELAKKQQEAAAEAADGTADGTSEPVDAAKQALLNRFAYDESDTYDKDGKLVDKNNKKGGDSADGGAMSNREVAQKAHQEQAQQMKSKGGTVSKQTARDATKQAKAQKAALKDARRQRAQKGERKR
;
A
#
# COMPACT_ATOMS: atom_id res chain seq x y z
N MET A 1 -3.65 23.52 14.72
CA MET A 1 -4.89 23.13 15.41
C MET A 1 -4.94 23.77 16.78
N ALA A 2 -3.96 23.52 17.67
CA ALA A 2 -3.93 24.07 19.03
C ALA A 2 -4.12 25.60 19.17
N GLU A 3 -3.48 26.44 18.34
CA GLU A 3 -3.57 27.91 18.48
C GLU A 3 -5.00 28.44 18.30
N ASN A 4 -5.82 27.82 17.44
CA ASN A 4 -7.19 28.26 17.20
C ASN A 4 -8.07 27.89 18.40
N ASP A 5 -7.90 26.68 18.95
CA ASP A 5 -8.66 26.20 20.10
C ASP A 5 -8.31 26.99 21.38
N GLU A 6 -7.07 27.47 21.50
CA GLU A 6 -6.64 28.41 22.55
C GLU A 6 -7.30 29.79 22.41
N GLU A 7 -7.41 30.34 21.19
CA GLU A 7 -8.11 31.61 20.95
C GLU A 7 -9.61 31.49 21.28
N PHE A 8 -10.24 30.36 20.93
CA PHE A 8 -11.65 30.13 21.18
C PHE A 8 -11.97 29.84 22.64
N SER A 9 -11.11 29.10 23.34
CA SER A 9 -11.27 28.88 24.79
C SER A 9 -11.16 30.19 25.56
N ALA A 10 -10.20 31.07 25.23
CA ALA A 10 -10.11 32.40 25.83
C ALA A 10 -11.34 33.29 25.51
N TYR A 11 -11.90 33.16 24.31
CA TYR A 11 -13.14 33.83 23.93
C TYR A 11 -14.33 33.32 24.76
N LEU A 12 -14.48 32.00 24.87
CA LEU A 12 -15.54 31.34 25.64
C LEU A 12 -15.43 31.67 27.13
N GLU A 13 -14.23 31.68 27.70
CA GLU A 13 -14.01 32.04 29.10
C GLU A 13 -14.58 33.42 29.41
N LYS A 14 -14.28 34.41 28.56
CA LYS A 14 -14.81 35.76 28.70
C LYS A 14 -16.33 35.79 28.52
N LYS A 15 -16.87 35.13 27.49
CA LYS A 15 -18.30 35.17 27.16
C LYS A 15 -19.18 34.43 28.16
N LEU A 16 -18.77 33.26 28.61
CA LEU A 16 -19.49 32.50 29.63
C LEU A 16 -19.47 33.27 30.96
N THR A 17 -18.34 33.87 31.33
CA THR A 17 -18.27 34.73 32.53
C THR A 17 -19.21 35.95 32.40
N GLU A 18 -19.29 36.59 31.23
CA GLU A 18 -20.26 37.68 30.96
C GLU A 18 -21.72 37.24 31.12
N LEU A 19 -22.03 35.96 30.82
CA LEU A 19 -23.35 35.35 30.97
C LEU A 19 -23.62 34.82 32.40
N GLY A 20 -22.65 34.94 33.31
CA GLY A 20 -22.73 34.40 34.67
C GLY A 20 -22.57 32.88 34.72
N LEU A 21 -21.90 32.29 33.73
CA LEU A 21 -21.64 30.87 33.63
C LEU A 21 -20.15 30.59 33.89
N ASP A 22 -19.88 29.53 34.64
CA ASP A 22 -18.50 29.08 34.88
C ASP A 22 -17.91 28.38 33.64
N PHE A 23 -16.72 28.83 33.22
CA PHE A 23 -16.04 28.27 32.05
C PHE A 23 -15.62 26.82 32.27
N GLU A 24 -15.16 26.43 33.47
CA GLU A 24 -14.69 25.06 33.70
C GLU A 24 -15.82 24.04 33.54
N THR A 25 -17.01 24.40 34.03
CA THR A 25 -18.20 23.56 33.94
C THR A 25 -18.80 23.59 32.53
N TYR A 26 -19.06 24.78 31.99
CA TYR A 26 -19.87 24.96 30.79
C TYR A 26 -19.07 25.04 29.47
N GLY A 27 -17.79 25.38 29.55
CA GLY A 27 -16.92 25.53 28.38
C GLY A 27 -16.72 24.21 27.62
N SER A 28 -16.65 23.09 28.34
CA SER A 28 -16.52 21.76 27.75
C SER A 28 -17.72 21.37 26.87
N TYR A 29 -18.93 21.73 27.26
CA TYR A 29 -20.13 21.50 26.45
C TYR A 29 -20.09 22.30 25.16
N VAL A 30 -19.75 23.60 25.23
CA VAL A 30 -19.67 24.45 24.04
C VAL A 30 -18.53 24.04 23.12
N MET A 31 -17.40 23.61 23.67
CA MET A 31 -16.31 23.03 22.88
C MET A 31 -16.72 21.70 22.22
N GLY A 32 -17.51 20.87 22.91
CA GLY A 32 -18.11 19.66 22.35
C GLY A 32 -18.96 19.94 21.11
N LEU A 33 -19.72 21.05 21.10
CA LEU A 33 -20.48 21.48 19.91
C LEU A 33 -19.59 21.84 18.71
N VAL A 34 -18.35 22.28 18.97
CA VAL A 34 -17.38 22.64 17.94
C VAL A 34 -16.61 21.42 17.42
N ASP A 35 -16.44 20.42 18.29
CA ASP A 35 -15.74 19.18 17.99
C ASP A 35 -16.64 18.08 17.39
N GLY A 36 -17.97 18.20 17.54
CA GLY A 36 -18.96 17.28 16.95
C GLY A 36 -18.83 17.15 15.44
N GLU A 37 -18.67 15.92 14.96
CA GLU A 37 -18.79 15.60 13.54
C GLU A 37 -20.29 15.48 13.25
N GLU A 38 -20.85 16.37 12.42
CA GLU A 38 -22.27 16.43 12.03
C GLU A 38 -22.86 15.03 11.74
N GLU A 39 -23.27 14.31 12.79
CA GLU A 39 -23.95 13.03 12.77
C GLU A 39 -25.46 13.30 12.91
N GLU A 40 -26.28 12.50 12.23
CA GLU A 40 -27.74 12.57 12.31
C GLU A 40 -28.20 12.32 13.77
N GLY A 41 -28.36 13.39 14.54
CA GLY A 41 -28.67 13.37 15.99
C GLY A 41 -28.08 14.55 16.77
N GLU A 42 -27.01 15.17 16.26
CA GLU A 42 -26.32 16.26 16.97
C GLU A 42 -27.14 17.56 17.05
N GLU A 43 -28.10 17.81 16.15
CA GLU A 43 -28.91 19.04 16.21
C GLU A 43 -29.76 19.11 17.49
N GLU A 44 -30.34 17.99 17.91
CA GLU A 44 -31.12 17.91 19.16
C GLU A 44 -30.21 18.08 20.39
N GLU A 45 -29.04 17.44 20.40
CA GLU A 45 -28.06 17.59 21.48
C GLU A 45 -27.51 19.02 21.55
N GLN A 46 -27.31 19.67 20.40
CA GLN A 46 -26.89 21.07 20.35
C GLN A 46 -27.97 21.99 20.94
N GLU A 47 -29.24 21.78 20.61
CA GLU A 47 -30.37 22.51 21.18
C GLU A 47 -30.47 22.30 22.70
N GLU A 48 -30.30 21.06 23.18
CA GLU A 48 -30.28 20.75 24.63
C GLU A 48 -29.15 21.48 25.37
N VAL A 49 -27.95 21.56 24.78
CA VAL A 49 -26.83 22.31 25.37
C VAL A 49 -27.15 23.80 25.43
N TRP A 50 -27.76 24.37 24.38
CA TRP A 50 -28.17 25.78 24.41
C TRP A 50 -29.25 26.07 25.44
N GLU A 51 -30.24 25.18 25.58
CA GLU A 51 -31.28 25.30 26.60
C GLU A 51 -30.70 25.17 28.01
N LEU A 52 -29.76 24.24 28.24
CA LEU A 52 -29.06 24.08 29.51
C LEU A 52 -28.28 25.33 29.89
N LEU A 53 -27.51 25.90 28.95
CA LEU A 53 -26.72 27.11 29.17
C LEU A 53 -27.63 28.31 29.48
N ARG A 54 -28.74 28.43 28.74
CA ARG A 54 -29.73 29.49 28.96
C ARG A 54 -30.41 29.38 30.32
N ALA A 55 -30.83 28.18 30.70
CA ALA A 55 -31.45 27.92 32.00
C ALA A 55 -30.47 28.11 33.18
N SER A 56 -29.18 27.89 32.93
CA SER A 56 -28.12 28.04 33.93
C SER A 56 -27.58 29.47 34.02
N SER A 57 -27.93 30.36 33.08
CA SER A 57 -27.42 31.73 33.09
C SER A 57 -28.08 32.56 34.18
N GLU A 58 -27.25 33.15 35.03
CA GLU A 58 -27.71 33.96 36.15
C GLU A 58 -28.15 35.37 35.72
N THR A 59 -27.67 35.86 34.58
CA THR A 59 -27.74 37.29 34.20
C THR A 59 -28.58 37.56 32.97
N HIS A 60 -28.67 36.62 32.03
CA HIS A 60 -29.27 36.83 30.71
C HIS A 60 -30.21 35.68 30.29
N SER A 61 -30.84 34.98 31.24
CA SER A 61 -31.75 33.85 30.97
C SER A 61 -32.88 34.20 29.99
N ASP A 62 -33.39 35.43 30.04
CA ASP A 62 -34.54 35.90 29.26
C ASP A 62 -34.15 36.77 28.05
N ASP A 63 -32.86 37.02 27.83
CA ASP A 63 -32.39 37.88 26.73
C ASP A 63 -32.11 37.07 25.45
N ASP A 64 -33.15 36.84 24.67
CA ASP A 64 -33.07 36.10 23.39
C ASP A 64 -31.99 36.65 22.45
N LYS A 65 -31.77 37.97 22.44
CA LYS A 65 -30.83 38.60 21.49
C LYS A 65 -29.38 38.26 21.82
N VAL A 66 -29.05 38.19 23.11
CA VAL A 66 -27.71 37.82 23.57
C VAL A 66 -27.42 36.37 23.20
N TRP A 67 -28.40 35.48 23.37
CA TRP A 67 -28.26 34.06 23.02
C TRP A 67 -28.19 33.83 21.51
N GLU A 68 -29.03 34.48 20.72
CA GLU A 68 -28.96 34.42 19.26
C GLU A 68 -27.61 34.90 18.74
N GLN A 69 -27.08 36.00 19.31
CA GLN A 69 -25.76 36.51 18.95
C GLN A 69 -24.67 35.51 19.33
N PHE A 70 -24.71 34.96 20.55
CA PHE A 70 -23.70 34.01 21.01
C PHE A 70 -23.70 32.72 20.19
N GLN A 71 -24.87 32.15 19.91
CA GLN A 71 -25.01 30.99 19.02
C GLN A 71 -24.45 31.26 17.63
N LYS A 72 -24.71 32.45 17.08
CA LYS A 72 -24.19 32.85 15.77
C LYS A 72 -22.66 32.95 15.79
N GLU A 73 -22.09 33.56 16.81
CA GLU A 73 -20.63 33.70 16.97
C GLU A 73 -19.95 32.33 17.09
N VAL A 74 -20.53 31.40 17.86
CA VAL A 74 -20.04 30.01 17.95
C VAL A 74 -20.14 29.30 16.60
N LYS A 75 -21.27 29.40 15.89
CA LYS A 75 -21.42 28.83 14.54
C LYS A 75 -20.42 29.40 13.54
N GLU A 76 -20.18 30.71 13.55
CA GLU A 76 -19.16 31.34 12.70
C GLU A 76 -17.75 30.83 13.01
N TYR A 77 -17.45 30.56 14.29
CA TYR A 77 -16.19 29.97 14.70
C TYR A 77 -16.02 28.55 14.15
N VAL A 78 -17.05 27.70 14.27
CA VAL A 78 -17.07 26.34 13.71
C VAL A 78 -16.79 26.36 12.21
N VAL A 79 -17.50 27.21 11.46
CA VAL A 79 -17.31 27.33 9.99
C VAL A 79 -15.89 27.77 9.65
N LYS A 80 -15.35 28.76 10.35
CA LYS A 80 -13.96 29.22 10.13
C LYS A 80 -12.94 28.13 10.46
N ARG A 81 -13.18 27.35 11.51
CA ARG A 81 -12.31 26.23 11.91
C ARG A 81 -12.33 25.12 10.85
N LYS A 82 -13.52 24.65 10.45
CA LYS A 82 -13.69 23.64 9.39
C LYS A 82 -13.01 24.09 8.09
N ALA A 83 -13.20 25.33 7.66
CA ALA A 83 -12.55 25.86 6.46
C ALA A 83 -11.01 25.89 6.53
N LYS A 84 -10.44 26.28 7.69
CA LYS A 84 -8.99 26.25 7.91
C LYS A 84 -8.45 24.82 7.91
N GLU A 85 -9.17 23.89 8.53
CA GLU A 85 -8.80 22.48 8.56
C GLU A 85 -8.82 21.87 7.16
N GLU A 86 -9.87 22.11 6.38
CA GLU A 86 -9.95 21.68 4.98
C GLU A 86 -8.80 22.25 4.15
N ALA A 87 -8.47 23.53 4.32
CA ALA A 87 -7.34 24.17 3.64
C ALA A 87 -6.00 23.53 4.04
N ALA A 88 -5.79 23.24 5.34
CA ALA A 88 -4.61 22.56 5.82
C ALA A 88 -4.50 21.12 5.27
N GLN A 89 -5.62 20.39 5.21
CA GLN A 89 -5.67 19.06 4.62
C GLN A 89 -5.39 19.09 3.10
N GLN A 90 -5.90 20.09 2.38
CA GLN A 90 -5.60 20.28 0.96
C GLN A 90 -4.12 20.56 0.75
N HIS A 91 -3.53 21.48 1.51
CA HIS A 91 -2.11 21.79 1.45
C HIS A 91 -1.24 20.55 1.76
N ALA A 92 -1.60 19.78 2.79
CA ALA A 92 -0.90 18.54 3.12
C ALA A 92 -0.98 17.49 2.01
N LYS A 93 -2.14 17.37 1.32
CA LYS A 93 -2.31 16.48 0.17
C LYS A 93 -1.47 16.94 -1.03
N GLU A 94 -1.42 18.25 -1.29
CA GLU A 94 -0.60 18.83 -2.36
C GLU A 94 0.90 18.60 -2.09
N GLU A 95 1.38 18.87 -0.87
CA GLU A 95 2.77 18.58 -0.50
C GLU A 95 3.11 17.09 -0.62
N ALA A 96 2.20 16.21 -0.22
CA ALA A 96 2.40 14.76 -0.34
C ALA A 96 2.49 14.33 -1.81
N PHE A 97 1.63 14.89 -2.66
CA PHE A 97 1.66 14.64 -4.10
C PHE A 97 2.94 15.16 -4.75
N GLU A 98 3.40 16.35 -4.35
CA GLU A 98 4.64 16.92 -4.87
C GLU A 98 5.87 16.12 -4.44
N LYS A 99 5.94 15.67 -3.18
CA LYS A 99 6.98 14.75 -2.71
C LYS A 99 6.97 13.43 -3.49
N GLN A 100 5.79 12.87 -3.76
CA GLN A 100 5.66 11.65 -4.55
C GLN A 100 6.16 11.85 -6.00
N LYS A 101 5.83 12.99 -6.61
CA LYS A 101 6.30 13.36 -7.95
C LYS A 101 7.83 13.51 -7.99
N GLN A 102 8.42 14.14 -6.97
CA GLN A 102 9.87 14.28 -6.85
C GLN A 102 10.56 12.92 -6.69
N GLN A 103 10.02 12.03 -5.86
CA GLN A 103 10.55 10.66 -5.71
C GLN A 103 10.51 9.89 -7.02
N LEU A 104 9.38 9.92 -7.74
CA LEU A 104 9.27 9.27 -9.06
C LEU A 104 10.26 9.85 -10.08
N ALA A 105 10.50 11.15 -10.06
CA ALA A 105 11.49 11.78 -10.94
C ALA A 105 12.91 11.30 -10.64
N GLN A 106 13.27 11.20 -9.35
CA GLN A 106 14.56 10.66 -8.91
C GLN A 106 14.72 9.18 -9.30
N ASP A 107 13.67 8.37 -9.14
CA ASP A 107 13.69 6.96 -9.54
C ASP A 107 13.87 6.80 -11.06
N ILE A 108 13.22 7.65 -11.87
CA ILE A 108 13.41 7.67 -13.33
C ILE A 108 14.85 8.05 -13.69
N GLU A 109 15.43 9.03 -13.01
CA GLU A 109 16.82 9.44 -13.25
C GLU A 109 17.81 8.32 -12.87
N LEU A 110 17.60 7.67 -11.73
CA LEU A 110 18.41 6.51 -11.31
C LEU A 110 18.27 5.36 -12.30
N ALA A 111 17.05 5.05 -12.76
CA ALA A 111 16.82 4.01 -13.76
C ALA A 111 17.51 4.33 -15.10
N LYS A 112 17.50 5.60 -15.54
CA LYS A 112 18.23 6.03 -16.73
C LYS A 112 19.73 5.88 -16.57
N LYS A 113 20.31 6.33 -15.45
CA LYS A 113 21.74 6.16 -15.17
C LYS A 113 22.14 4.68 -15.11
N GLN A 114 21.29 3.82 -14.56
CA GLN A 114 21.53 2.38 -14.57
C GLN A 114 21.45 1.78 -15.98
N GLN A 115 20.53 2.24 -16.83
CA GLN A 115 20.48 1.82 -18.23
C GLN A 115 21.70 2.29 -19.02
N GLU A 116 22.14 3.54 -18.83
CA GLU A 116 23.34 4.07 -19.48
C GLU A 116 24.59 3.30 -19.03
N ALA A 117 24.75 3.05 -17.73
CA ALA A 117 25.86 2.24 -17.22
C ALA A 117 25.81 0.78 -17.73
N ALA A 118 24.62 0.19 -17.87
CA ALA A 118 24.47 -1.14 -18.45
C ALA A 118 24.77 -1.16 -19.96
N ALA A 119 24.44 -0.09 -20.69
CA ALA A 119 24.76 0.06 -22.10
C ALA A 119 26.28 0.26 -22.32
N GLU A 120 26.94 1.08 -21.50
CA GLU A 120 28.41 1.25 -21.55
C GLU A 120 29.14 -0.05 -21.16
N ALA A 121 28.63 -0.81 -20.18
CA ALA A 121 29.18 -2.12 -19.84
C ALA A 121 29.01 -3.16 -20.97
N ALA A 122 27.93 -3.06 -21.77
CA ALA A 122 27.72 -3.92 -22.93
C ALA A 122 28.63 -3.53 -24.11
N ASP A 123 28.85 -2.24 -24.33
CA ASP A 123 29.73 -1.72 -25.40
C ASP A 123 31.22 -2.02 -25.12
N GLY A 124 31.61 -2.11 -23.84
CA GLY A 124 32.94 -2.57 -23.41
C GLY A 124 33.21 -4.07 -23.60
N THR A 125 32.22 -4.87 -23.98
CA THR A 125 32.37 -6.32 -24.29
C THR A 125 32.36 -6.65 -25.78
N ALA A 126 32.43 -5.64 -26.65
CA ALA A 126 32.45 -5.82 -28.10
C ALA A 126 33.85 -6.12 -28.70
N ASP A 127 34.79 -6.66 -27.92
CA ASP A 127 36.07 -7.18 -28.41
C ASP A 127 36.31 -8.59 -27.86
N GLY A 128 35.54 -9.55 -28.38
CA GLY A 128 35.63 -10.95 -27.96
C GLY A 128 34.47 -11.81 -28.46
N THR A 129 34.64 -12.41 -29.64
CA THR A 129 33.75 -13.38 -30.26
C THR A 129 33.24 -14.48 -29.31
N SER A 130 31.98 -14.40 -28.89
CA SER A 130 31.09 -15.55 -28.70
C SER A 130 29.66 -15.04 -28.52
N GLU A 131 28.72 -15.52 -29.33
CA GLU A 131 27.30 -15.27 -29.12
C GLU A 131 26.92 -15.58 -27.66
N PRO A 132 26.15 -14.73 -26.97
CA PRO A 132 25.67 -15.03 -25.63
C PRO A 132 24.70 -16.21 -25.75
N VAL A 133 25.19 -17.41 -25.47
CA VAL A 133 24.34 -18.58 -25.27
C VAL A 133 23.47 -18.25 -24.08
N ASP A 134 22.22 -17.87 -24.37
CA ASP A 134 21.17 -17.56 -23.40
C ASP A 134 21.28 -18.54 -22.22
N ALA A 135 21.29 -18.03 -20.98
CA ALA A 135 21.55 -18.84 -19.78
C ALA A 135 20.60 -20.06 -19.69
N ALA A 136 19.41 -19.93 -20.29
CA ALA A 136 18.45 -21.03 -20.46
C ALA A 136 18.98 -22.16 -21.35
N LYS A 137 19.68 -21.84 -22.43
CA LYS A 137 20.27 -22.79 -23.38
C LYS A 137 21.50 -23.48 -22.79
N GLN A 138 22.32 -22.78 -21.99
CA GLN A 138 23.40 -23.39 -21.21
C GLN A 138 22.86 -24.33 -20.11
N ALA A 139 21.79 -23.95 -19.42
CA ALA A 139 21.15 -24.81 -18.43
C ALA A 139 20.54 -26.08 -19.06
N LEU A 140 19.97 -25.95 -20.27
CA LEU A 140 19.48 -27.08 -21.06
C LEU A 140 20.61 -27.99 -21.53
N LEU A 141 21.70 -27.42 -22.03
CA LEU A 141 22.90 -28.17 -22.39
C LEU A 141 23.44 -28.92 -21.18
N ASN A 142 23.55 -28.31 -20.00
CA ASN A 142 24.02 -29.02 -18.81
C ASN A 142 23.07 -30.11 -18.29
N ARG A 143 21.75 -29.97 -18.53
CA ARG A 143 20.76 -30.99 -18.11
C ARG A 143 20.68 -32.18 -19.06
N PHE A 144 20.99 -31.99 -20.33
CA PHE A 144 20.80 -32.99 -21.39
C PHE A 144 22.08 -33.33 -22.16
N ALA A 145 23.22 -32.72 -21.80
CA ALA A 145 24.52 -33.19 -22.23
C ALA A 145 24.67 -34.61 -21.68
N TYR A 146 24.75 -35.56 -22.61
CA TYR A 146 25.24 -36.88 -22.28
C TYR A 146 26.69 -36.72 -21.86
N ASP A 147 27.03 -37.31 -20.71
CA ASP A 147 28.41 -37.39 -20.23
C ASP A 147 29.18 -38.23 -21.26
N GLU A 148 29.86 -37.58 -22.23
CA GLU A 148 30.71 -38.25 -23.22
C GLU A 148 32.01 -38.78 -22.59
N SER A 149 31.90 -39.42 -21.42
CA SER A 149 33.00 -40.10 -20.73
C SER A 149 33.20 -41.55 -21.20
N ASP A 150 32.30 -42.05 -22.04
CA ASP A 150 32.38 -43.39 -22.59
C ASP A 150 33.33 -43.45 -23.80
N THR A 151 34.62 -43.71 -23.53
CA THR A 151 35.57 -44.06 -24.59
C THR A 151 35.36 -45.50 -25.04
N TYR A 152 34.94 -45.69 -26.29
CA TYR A 152 34.79 -47.00 -26.92
C TYR A 152 36.07 -47.39 -27.71
N ASP A 153 36.41 -48.68 -27.72
CA ASP A 153 37.46 -49.22 -28.57
C ASP A 153 37.00 -49.35 -30.04
N LYS A 154 37.94 -49.72 -30.92
CA LYS A 154 37.69 -49.88 -32.37
C LYS A 154 36.70 -51.00 -32.72
N ASP A 155 36.35 -51.84 -31.76
CA ASP A 155 35.38 -52.93 -31.89
C ASP A 155 34.03 -52.59 -31.24
N GLY A 156 33.84 -51.34 -30.81
CA GLY A 156 32.59 -50.83 -30.24
C GLY A 156 32.33 -51.26 -28.80
N LYS A 157 33.36 -51.69 -28.05
CA LYS A 157 33.24 -52.05 -26.63
C LYS A 157 33.76 -50.93 -25.73
N LEU A 158 33.07 -50.74 -24.60
CA LEU A 158 33.37 -49.72 -23.61
C LEU A 158 34.73 -50.01 -22.93
N VAL A 159 35.68 -49.08 -22.99
CA VAL A 159 36.98 -49.22 -22.32
C VAL A 159 36.91 -48.56 -20.95
N ASP A 160 36.48 -49.33 -19.96
CA ASP A 160 36.45 -48.90 -18.56
C ASP A 160 37.89 -48.77 -18.01
N LYS A 161 38.36 -47.53 -17.84
CA LYS A 161 39.71 -47.25 -17.32
C LYS A 161 39.80 -47.18 -15.80
N ASN A 162 38.75 -47.50 -15.04
CA ASN A 162 38.80 -47.41 -13.58
C ASN A 162 38.20 -48.63 -12.89
N ASN A 163 38.92 -49.76 -12.95
CA ASN A 163 38.68 -50.85 -12.03
C ASN A 163 39.17 -50.51 -10.62
N LYS A 164 38.28 -49.99 -9.76
CA LYS A 164 38.40 -50.15 -8.29
C LYS A 164 37.03 -50.16 -7.60
N LYS A 165 36.54 -51.39 -7.38
CA LYS A 165 35.75 -51.85 -6.22
C LYS A 165 34.50 -51.03 -5.83
N GLY A 166 33.34 -51.57 -6.23
CA GLY A 166 32.40 -52.13 -5.26
C GLY A 166 31.11 -51.36 -5.01
N GLY A 167 29.99 -51.98 -5.42
CA GLY A 167 28.78 -52.00 -4.60
C GLY A 167 27.57 -51.25 -5.14
N ASP A 168 26.63 -52.05 -5.65
CA ASP A 168 25.17 -51.85 -5.71
C ASP A 168 24.56 -50.81 -6.67
N SER A 169 24.08 -51.39 -7.78
CA SER A 169 22.76 -51.17 -8.39
C SER A 169 21.81 -50.20 -7.69
N ALA A 170 21.43 -49.13 -8.39
CA ALA A 170 20.02 -48.77 -8.56
C ALA A 170 19.89 -47.76 -9.70
N ASP A 171 19.33 -48.26 -10.80
CA ASP A 171 18.24 -47.63 -11.54
C ASP A 171 18.40 -46.13 -11.85
N GLY A 172 18.77 -45.84 -13.10
CA GLY A 172 18.58 -44.54 -13.73
C GLY A 172 17.08 -44.24 -13.80
N GLY A 173 16.53 -43.80 -12.67
CA GLY A 173 15.13 -43.46 -12.50
C GLY A 173 14.79 -42.28 -13.37
N ALA A 174 14.22 -42.56 -14.55
CA ALA A 174 13.41 -41.61 -15.28
C ALA A 174 12.31 -41.12 -14.33
N MET A 175 12.52 -39.97 -13.70
CA MET A 175 11.56 -39.45 -12.73
C MET A 175 10.20 -39.32 -13.41
N SER A 176 9.21 -40.01 -12.83
CA SER A 176 7.84 -39.96 -13.30
C SER A 176 7.37 -38.51 -13.31
N ASN A 177 6.50 -38.12 -14.26
CA ASN A 177 5.90 -36.78 -14.29
C ASN A 177 5.30 -36.37 -12.92
N ARG A 178 4.88 -37.36 -12.12
CA ARG A 178 4.41 -37.17 -10.75
C ARG A 178 5.50 -36.72 -9.78
N GLU A 179 6.70 -37.26 -9.89
CA GLU A 179 7.86 -36.92 -9.05
C GLU A 179 8.44 -35.56 -9.43
N VAL A 180 8.46 -35.24 -10.73
CA VAL A 180 8.83 -33.90 -11.22
C VAL A 180 7.86 -32.84 -10.71
N ALA A 181 6.55 -33.11 -10.73
CA ALA A 181 5.54 -32.20 -10.20
C ALA A 181 5.63 -32.03 -8.68
N GLN A 182 5.91 -33.12 -7.93
CA GLN A 182 6.12 -33.03 -6.49
C GLN A 182 7.39 -32.25 -6.13
N LYS A 183 8.48 -32.43 -6.89
CA LYS A 183 9.72 -31.69 -6.69
C LYS A 183 9.55 -30.19 -6.99
N ALA A 184 8.83 -29.85 -8.06
CA ALA A 184 8.49 -28.45 -8.37
C ALA A 184 7.64 -27.80 -7.27
N HIS A 185 6.67 -28.53 -6.71
CA HIS A 185 5.87 -28.05 -5.58
C HIS A 185 6.70 -27.86 -4.30
N GLN A 186 7.63 -28.77 -4.02
CA GLN A 186 8.54 -28.63 -2.87
C GLN A 186 9.50 -27.44 -3.03
N GLU A 187 10.07 -27.24 -4.23
CA GLU A 187 10.92 -26.07 -4.52
C GLU A 187 10.15 -24.76 -4.38
N GLN A 188 8.90 -24.69 -4.87
CA GLN A 188 8.05 -23.51 -4.71
C GLN A 188 7.69 -23.26 -3.23
N ALA A 189 7.41 -24.31 -2.46
CA ALA A 189 7.16 -24.20 -1.03
C ALA A 189 8.40 -23.74 -0.24
N GLN A 190 9.60 -24.19 -0.64
CA GLN A 190 10.86 -23.73 -0.05
C GLN A 190 11.17 -22.27 -0.40
N GLN A 191 10.89 -21.83 -1.63
CA GLN A 191 11.01 -20.41 -2.02
C GLN A 191 10.03 -19.51 -1.27
N MET A 192 8.82 -19.99 -0.97
CA MET A 192 7.84 -19.24 -0.17
C MET A 192 8.26 -19.19 1.31
N LYS A 193 8.94 -20.23 1.83
CA LYS A 193 9.53 -20.23 3.17
C LYS A 193 10.77 -19.34 3.27
N SER A 194 11.64 -19.30 2.25
CA SER A 194 12.83 -18.44 2.25
C SER A 194 12.50 -16.95 2.07
N LYS A 195 11.35 -16.63 1.47
CA LYS A 195 10.76 -15.28 1.47
C LYS A 195 9.96 -14.94 2.74
N GLY A 196 9.89 -15.86 3.71
CA GLY A 196 9.14 -15.74 4.96
C GLY A 196 9.82 -14.88 6.04
N GLY A 197 10.44 -13.76 5.67
CA GLY A 197 10.76 -12.71 6.63
C GLY A 197 9.48 -11.94 6.97
N THR A 198 8.96 -12.12 8.19
CA THR A 198 7.84 -11.40 8.83
C THR A 198 6.96 -10.57 7.89
N VAL A 199 6.13 -11.26 7.10
CA VAL A 199 5.05 -10.64 6.32
C VAL A 199 4.04 -10.11 7.34
N SER A 200 4.01 -8.80 7.54
CA SER A 200 3.05 -8.18 8.46
C SER A 200 1.62 -8.51 8.02
N LYS A 201 0.67 -8.61 8.96
CA LYS A 201 -0.76 -8.84 8.66
C LYS A 201 -1.30 -7.88 7.58
N GLN A 202 -0.72 -6.67 7.48
CA GLN A 202 -1.00 -5.67 6.46
C GLN A 202 -0.62 -6.18 5.05
N THR A 203 0.63 -6.58 4.86
CA THR A 203 1.16 -7.03 3.55
C THR A 203 0.43 -8.27 3.01
N ALA A 204 0.00 -9.18 3.87
CA ALA A 204 -0.82 -10.34 3.46
C ALA A 204 -2.24 -9.92 3.02
N ARG A 205 -2.85 -8.95 3.70
CA ARG A 205 -4.15 -8.38 3.32
C ARG A 205 -4.05 -7.65 1.98
N ASP A 206 -2.99 -6.88 1.78
CA ASP A 206 -2.78 -6.12 0.55
C ASP A 206 -2.49 -7.03 -0.65
N ALA A 207 -1.68 -8.08 -0.47
CA ALA A 207 -1.49 -9.10 -1.51
C ALA A 207 -2.81 -9.80 -1.88
N THR A 208 -3.68 -10.07 -0.90
CA THR A 208 -4.99 -10.67 -1.14
C THR A 208 -5.94 -9.70 -1.87
N LYS A 209 -5.92 -8.42 -1.52
CA LYS A 209 -6.68 -7.37 -2.22
C LYS A 209 -6.20 -7.21 -3.67
N GLN A 210 -4.90 -7.15 -3.90
CA GLN A 210 -4.31 -7.06 -5.24
C GLN A 210 -4.64 -8.28 -6.09
N ALA A 211 -4.56 -9.50 -5.54
CA ALA A 211 -4.95 -10.72 -6.25
C ALA A 211 -6.44 -10.72 -6.64
N LYS A 212 -7.33 -10.23 -5.76
CA LYS A 212 -8.76 -10.05 -6.08
C LYS A 212 -8.98 -9.03 -7.19
N ALA A 213 -8.29 -7.88 -7.13
CA ALA A 213 -8.39 -6.84 -8.14
C ALA A 213 -7.89 -7.32 -9.53
N GLN A 214 -6.75 -8.02 -9.57
CA GLN A 214 -6.22 -8.61 -10.81
C GLN A 214 -7.19 -9.64 -11.41
N LYS A 215 -7.81 -10.49 -10.57
CA LYS A 215 -8.81 -11.46 -11.03
C LYS A 215 -10.08 -10.79 -11.57
N ALA A 216 -10.51 -9.69 -10.98
CA ALA A 216 -11.63 -8.89 -11.49
C ALA A 216 -11.27 -8.24 -12.84
N ALA A 217 -10.11 -7.60 -12.93
CA ALA A 217 -9.62 -6.99 -14.17
C ALA A 217 -9.48 -8.00 -15.32
N LEU A 218 -8.97 -9.21 -15.04
CA LEU A 218 -8.89 -10.30 -16.02
C LEU A 218 -10.29 -10.78 -16.48
N LYS A 219 -11.26 -10.85 -15.57
CA LYS A 219 -12.65 -11.19 -15.92
C LYS A 219 -13.29 -10.11 -16.79
N ASP A 220 -13.10 -8.85 -16.47
CA ASP A 220 -13.66 -7.73 -17.24
C ASP A 220 -12.99 -7.59 -18.61
N ALA A 221 -11.66 -7.78 -18.70
CA ALA A 221 -10.95 -7.86 -19.97
C ALA A 221 -11.49 -9.02 -20.85
N ARG A 222 -11.80 -10.17 -20.25
CA ARG A 222 -12.40 -11.30 -20.96
C ARG A 222 -13.83 -10.99 -21.44
N ARG A 223 -14.64 -10.31 -20.62
CA ARG A 223 -15.99 -9.85 -20.99
C ARG A 223 -15.95 -8.82 -22.12
N GLN A 224 -15.05 -7.85 -22.07
CA GLN A 224 -14.88 -6.86 -23.13
C GLN A 224 -14.42 -7.49 -24.45
N ARG A 225 -13.52 -8.48 -24.41
CA ARG A 225 -13.12 -9.24 -25.61
C ARG A 225 -14.28 -10.03 -26.20
N ALA A 226 -15.11 -10.65 -25.37
CA ALA A 226 -16.32 -11.36 -25.83
C ALA A 226 -17.35 -10.40 -26.46
N GLN A 227 -17.64 -9.26 -25.82
CA GLN A 227 -18.57 -8.26 -26.35
C GLN A 227 -18.09 -7.58 -27.65
N LYS A 228 -16.76 -7.38 -27.82
CA LYS A 228 -16.19 -6.88 -29.08
C LYS A 228 -16.26 -7.90 -30.22
N GLY A 229 -16.40 -9.20 -29.93
CA GLY A 229 -16.54 -10.26 -30.92
C GLY A 229 -17.94 -10.36 -31.53
N GLU A 230 -18.99 -9.95 -30.80
CA GLU A 230 -20.39 -10.08 -31.25
C GLU A 230 -20.88 -8.91 -32.11
N ARG A 231 -20.23 -7.73 -32.06
CA ARG A 231 -20.62 -6.55 -32.87
C ARG A 231 -20.12 -6.55 -34.32
N LYS A 232 -19.50 -7.65 -34.78
CA LYS A 232 -18.93 -7.79 -36.14
C LYS A 232 -19.58 -8.92 -36.95
N ARG A 233 -20.87 -9.18 -36.74
CA ARG A 233 -21.72 -9.97 -37.64
C ARG A 233 -22.89 -9.13 -38.11
#